data_AF-A0A7Z9PSC9-F1
#
_entry.id   AF-A0A7Z9PSC9-F1
#
_cell.length_a   1.000
_cell.length_b   1.000
_cell.length_c   1.000
_cell.angle_alpha   90.00
_cell.angle_beta   90.00
_cell.angle_gamma   90.00
#
_symmetry.space_group_name_H-M   'P 1'
#
loop_
_entity.id
_entity.type
_entity.pdbx_description
1 polymer ?
#
loop_
_entity_poly.entity_id
_entity_poly.type
_entity_poly.pdbx_seq_one_letter_code
_entity_poly.pdbx_strand_id
1 'polypeptide(L)'
;RIEQYLDFMMYVLRADGVVDRNEKVHMLGLMVDGLQLDPELIEKYKQELEKDEWEPVTDEELLKVTEGLEPSSLAHMVKDAYSLAASDGVIHEAEISVVRRCLKVRGIPLEKFSDIDLWARQSLALAHRGTLLLTVGDGNTDQA
;
A
#
# COMPACT_ATOMS: atom_id res chain seq x y z
N ARG A 1 -0.62 -7.35 14.32
CA ARG A 1 0.26 -6.18 14.10
C ARG A 1 0.82 -6.19 12.68
N ILE A 2 1.66 -7.15 12.29
CA ILE A 2 2.17 -7.21 10.91
C ILE A 2 1.13 -7.78 9.93
N GLU A 3 0.38 -8.82 10.31
CA GLU A 3 -0.71 -9.36 9.50
C GLU A 3 -1.81 -8.32 9.23
N GLN A 4 -2.19 -7.52 10.24
CA GLN A 4 -3.13 -6.42 10.05
C GLN A 4 -2.67 -5.42 8.97
N TYR A 5 -1.37 -5.10 8.96
CA TYR A 5 -0.79 -4.23 7.93
C TYR A 5 -0.84 -4.89 6.55
N LEU A 6 -0.43 -6.16 6.45
CA LEU A 6 -0.42 -6.90 5.19
C LEU A 6 -1.84 -7.13 4.65
N ASP A 7 -2.79 -7.46 5.52
CA ASP A 7 -4.21 -7.61 5.17
C ASP A 7 -4.75 -6.30 4.61
N PHE A 8 -4.45 -5.17 5.25
CA PHE A 8 -4.86 -3.87 4.73
C PHE A 8 -4.23 -3.55 3.36
N MET A 9 -2.94 -3.81 3.18
CA MET A 9 -2.27 -3.65 1.87
C MET A 9 -2.92 -4.52 0.80
N MET A 10 -3.24 -5.78 1.13
CA MET A 10 -3.97 -6.69 0.23
C MET A 10 -5.36 -6.17 -0.12
N TYR A 11 -6.08 -5.59 0.84
CA TYR A 11 -7.41 -5.01 0.59
C TYR A 11 -7.37 -3.82 -0.36
N VAL A 12 -6.29 -3.03 -0.32
CA VAL A 12 -6.06 -1.91 -1.24
C VAL A 12 -5.76 -2.45 -2.63
N LEU A 13 -4.79 -3.36 -2.77
CA LEU A 13 -4.40 -3.92 -4.07
C LEU A 13 -5.55 -4.63 -4.80
N ARG A 14 -6.37 -5.39 -4.08
CA ARG A 14 -7.46 -6.15 -4.70
C ARG A 14 -8.73 -5.31 -4.95
N ALA A 15 -8.69 -4.00 -4.72
CA ALA A 15 -9.89 -3.17 -4.64
C ALA A 15 -10.69 -3.10 -5.96
N ASP A 16 -10.00 -3.15 -7.10
CA ASP A 16 -10.61 -3.18 -8.43
C ASP A 16 -10.84 -4.61 -8.97
N GLY A 17 -10.46 -5.62 -8.19
CA GLY A 17 -10.58 -7.03 -8.52
C GLY A 17 -9.43 -7.58 -9.38
N VAL A 18 -8.41 -6.79 -9.71
CA VAL A 18 -7.26 -7.23 -10.51
C VAL A 18 -5.97 -6.76 -9.84
N VAL A 19 -5.20 -7.70 -9.30
CA VAL A 19 -3.83 -7.39 -8.87
C VAL A 19 -2.87 -7.64 -10.01
N ASP A 20 -2.17 -6.60 -10.47
CA ASP A 20 -1.26 -6.68 -11.59
C ASP A 20 0.11 -7.29 -11.22
N ARG A 21 0.99 -7.47 -12.21
CA ARG A 21 2.32 -8.06 -11.97
C ARG A 21 3.24 -7.14 -11.15
N ASN A 22 3.21 -5.83 -11.38
CA ASN A 22 4.07 -4.86 -10.70
C ASN A 22 3.67 -4.74 -9.23
N GLU A 23 2.38 -4.69 -8.94
CA GLU A 23 1.79 -4.70 -7.60
C GLU A 23 2.17 -5.97 -6.83
N LYS A 24 2.05 -7.15 -7.49
CA LYS A 24 2.51 -8.43 -6.90
C LYS A 24 3.99 -8.38 -6.56
N VAL A 25 4.83 -7.91 -7.48
CA VAL A 25 6.28 -7.81 -7.25
C VAL A 25 6.59 -6.83 -6.12
N HIS A 26 5.89 -5.69 -6.06
CA HIS A 26 6.07 -4.71 -5.00
C HIS A 26 5.69 -5.28 -3.63
N MET A 27 4.52 -5.94 -3.55
CA MET A 27 4.04 -6.57 -2.32
C MET A 27 4.98 -7.69 -1.86
N LEU A 28 5.46 -8.54 -2.77
CA LEU A 28 6.45 -9.58 -2.45
C LEU A 28 7.79 -8.98 -1.99
N GLY A 29 8.28 -7.95 -2.68
CA GLY A 29 9.52 -7.25 -2.30
C GLY A 29 9.41 -6.60 -0.92
N LEU A 30 8.26 -5.99 -0.60
CA LEU A 30 7.97 -5.47 0.73
C LEU A 30 8.05 -6.56 1.80
N MET A 31 7.48 -7.74 1.55
CA MET A 31 7.49 -8.85 2.50
C MET A 31 8.89 -9.48 2.68
N VAL A 32 9.63 -9.69 1.59
CA VAL A 32 10.93 -10.36 1.60
C VAL A 32 12.06 -9.42 2.03
N ASP A 33 12.20 -8.29 1.35
CA ASP A 33 13.35 -7.40 1.54
C ASP A 33 13.05 -6.30 2.57
N GLY A 34 11.82 -5.78 2.58
CA GLY A 34 11.42 -4.67 3.45
C GLY A 34 11.16 -5.10 4.89
N LEU A 35 10.37 -6.16 5.07
CA LEU A 35 9.89 -6.62 6.37
C LEU A 35 10.60 -7.88 6.87
N GLN A 36 11.29 -8.61 5.98
CA GLN A 36 12.01 -9.84 6.29
C GLN A 36 11.13 -10.85 7.04
N LEU A 37 9.94 -11.08 6.50
CA LEU A 37 8.95 -11.95 7.11
C LEU A 37 9.38 -13.41 7.10
N ASP A 38 8.76 -14.21 7.96
CA ASP A 38 8.96 -15.64 7.95
C ASP A 38 8.40 -16.27 6.66
N PRO A 39 9.01 -17.36 6.16
CA PRO A 39 8.60 -17.99 4.90
C PRO A 39 7.15 -18.49 4.88
N GLU A 40 6.61 -18.92 6.02
CA GLU A 40 5.24 -19.42 6.12
C GLU A 40 4.24 -18.29 5.86
N LEU A 41 4.49 -17.11 6.44
CA LEU A 41 3.69 -15.92 6.23
C LEU A 41 3.80 -15.39 4.80
N ILE A 42 5.01 -15.38 4.22
CA ILE A 42 5.22 -14.99 2.82
C ILE A 42 4.40 -15.91 1.90
N GLU A 43 4.44 -17.21 2.12
CA GLU A 43 3.71 -18.18 1.30
C GLU A 43 2.19 -17.99 1.42
N LYS A 44 1.68 -17.71 2.62
CA LYS A 44 0.25 -17.37 2.84
C LYS A 44 -0.18 -16.19 1.95
N TYR A 45 0.54 -15.07 1.98
CA TYR A 45 0.16 -13.88 1.21
C TYR A 45 0.44 -14.04 -0.29
N LYS A 46 1.44 -14.84 -0.66
CA LYS A 46 1.69 -15.19 -2.05
C LYS A 46 0.51 -15.98 -2.64
N GLN A 47 -0.02 -16.95 -1.91
CA GLN A 47 -1.22 -17.69 -2.32
C GLN A 47 -2.45 -16.78 -2.46
N GLU A 48 -2.58 -15.77 -1.58
CA GLU A 48 -3.65 -14.77 -1.72
C GLU A 48 -3.49 -13.91 -2.99
N LEU A 49 -2.27 -13.56 -3.38
CA LEU A 49 -1.96 -12.79 -4.61
C LEU A 49 -2.11 -13.63 -5.90
N GLU A 50 -2.11 -14.95 -5.79
CA GLU A 50 -2.27 -15.88 -6.94
C GLU A 50 -3.74 -16.19 -7.27
N LYS A 51 -4.69 -15.71 -6.47
CA LYS A 51 -6.12 -15.85 -6.77
C LYS A 51 -6.51 -15.03 -8.00
N ASP A 52 -7.53 -15.52 -8.71
CA ASP A 52 -8.12 -14.82 -9.86
C ASP A 52 -9.25 -13.87 -9.45
N GLU A 53 -9.88 -14.12 -8.30
CA GLU A 53 -11.00 -13.34 -7.77
C GLU A 53 -10.90 -13.21 -6.25
N TRP A 54 -11.40 -12.09 -5.73
CA TRP A 54 -11.50 -11.84 -4.29
C TRP A 54 -12.90 -11.37 -3.92
N GLU A 55 -13.33 -11.74 -2.71
CA GLU A 55 -14.52 -11.16 -2.14
C GLU A 55 -14.32 -9.66 -1.84
N PRO A 56 -15.34 -8.81 -2.06
CA PRO A 56 -15.26 -7.41 -1.69
C PRO A 56 -14.98 -7.24 -0.19
N VAL A 57 -14.03 -6.36 0.15
CA VAL A 57 -13.70 -6.09 1.55
C VAL A 57 -14.89 -5.46 2.29
N THR A 58 -15.20 -6.01 3.46
CA THR A 58 -16.27 -5.57 4.35
C THR A 58 -15.81 -4.46 5.30
N ASP A 59 -16.75 -3.68 5.83
CA ASP A 59 -16.42 -2.65 6.83
C ASP A 59 -15.92 -3.26 8.16
N GLU A 60 -16.33 -4.50 8.48
CA GLU A 60 -15.87 -5.24 9.66
C GLU A 60 -14.40 -5.65 9.52
N GLU A 61 -13.99 -6.16 8.36
CA GLU A 61 -12.59 -6.45 8.06
C GLU A 61 -11.72 -5.19 8.16
N LEU A 62 -12.20 -4.06 7.60
CA LEU A 62 -11.50 -2.78 7.69
C LEU A 62 -11.36 -2.30 9.14
N LEU A 63 -12.38 -2.51 9.97
CA LEU A 63 -12.32 -2.19 11.39
C LEU A 63 -11.29 -3.08 12.11
N LYS A 64 -11.26 -4.38 11.79
CA LYS A 64 -10.35 -5.36 12.41
C LYS A 64 -8.88 -5.07 12.09
N VAL A 65 -8.55 -4.72 10.84
CA VAL A 65 -7.16 -4.38 10.47
C VAL A 65 -6.70 -3.05 11.06
N THR A 66 -7.63 -2.21 11.51
CA THR A 66 -7.33 -0.93 12.16
C THR A 66 -7.55 -0.91 13.68
N GLU A 67 -7.97 -2.04 14.25
CA GLU A 67 -8.22 -2.17 15.67
C GLU A 67 -6.94 -1.99 16.48
N GLY A 68 -6.99 -1.11 17.49
CA GLY A 68 -5.86 -0.83 18.38
C GLY A 68 -4.70 -0.06 17.74
N LEU A 69 -4.83 0.42 16.50
CA LEU A 69 -3.81 1.29 15.89
C LEU A 69 -3.89 2.71 16.45
N GLU A 70 -2.73 3.20 16.89
CA GLU A 70 -2.52 4.61 17.23
C GLU A 70 -2.54 5.48 15.95
N PRO A 71 -2.84 6.79 16.05
CA PRO A 71 -2.94 7.68 14.89
C PRO A 71 -1.70 7.69 13.98
N SER A 72 -0.49 7.58 14.55
CA SER A 72 0.75 7.55 13.77
C SER A 72 0.90 6.26 12.97
N SER A 73 0.50 5.11 13.53
CA SER A 73 0.50 3.82 12.83
C SER A 73 -0.52 3.83 11.70
N LEU A 74 -1.71 4.37 11.92
CA LEU A 74 -2.72 4.54 10.88
C LEU A 74 -2.22 5.47 9.77
N ALA A 75 -1.55 6.58 10.11
CA ALA A 75 -0.97 7.49 9.12
C ALA A 75 0.09 6.79 8.25
N HIS A 76 1.02 6.03 8.84
CA HIS A 76 2.00 5.26 8.07
C HIS A 76 1.32 4.23 7.16
N MET A 77 0.31 3.53 7.67
CA MET A 77 -0.44 2.56 6.91
C MET A 77 -1.15 3.20 5.70
N VAL A 78 -1.74 4.38 5.84
CA VAL A 78 -2.34 5.14 4.73
C VAL A 78 -1.27 5.54 3.71
N LYS A 79 -0.15 6.10 4.15
CA LYS A 79 0.94 6.53 3.27
C LYS A 79 1.52 5.36 2.46
N ASP A 80 1.70 4.21 3.10
CA ASP A 80 2.23 3.01 2.44
C ASP A 80 1.22 2.44 1.43
N ALA A 81 -0.09 2.46 1.74
CA ALA A 81 -1.13 2.07 0.79
C ALA A 81 -1.11 2.92 -0.48
N TYR A 82 -0.89 4.24 -0.39
CA TYR A 82 -0.73 5.09 -1.57
C TYR A 82 0.53 4.77 -2.38
N SER A 83 1.59 4.34 -1.71
CA SER A 83 2.85 3.98 -2.37
C SER A 83 2.69 2.66 -3.13
N LEU A 84 1.94 1.73 -2.55
CA LEU A 84 1.62 0.45 -3.14
C LEU A 84 0.66 0.60 -4.34
N ALA A 85 -0.41 1.37 -4.16
CA ALA A 85 -1.39 1.69 -5.21
C ALA A 85 -0.81 2.50 -6.38
N ALA A 86 0.35 3.13 -6.21
CA ALA A 86 1.02 3.85 -7.28
C ALA A 86 2.12 3.02 -7.97
N SER A 87 2.25 1.73 -7.64
CA SER A 87 3.38 0.90 -8.07
C SER A 87 3.42 0.66 -9.58
N ASP A 88 2.28 0.70 -10.25
CA ASP A 88 2.12 0.64 -11.71
C ASP A 88 2.14 2.03 -12.38
N GLY A 89 2.17 3.11 -11.57
CA GLY A 89 2.17 4.50 -12.00
C GLY A 89 0.80 5.20 -11.93
N VAL A 90 -0.28 4.50 -11.61
CA VAL A 90 -1.64 5.07 -11.57
C VAL A 90 -2.39 4.60 -10.33
N ILE A 91 -2.74 5.53 -9.45
CA ILE A 91 -3.62 5.23 -8.33
C ILE A 91 -5.07 5.22 -8.81
N HIS A 92 -5.75 4.09 -8.67
CA HIS A 92 -7.14 3.88 -9.05
C HIS A 92 -8.13 4.33 -7.95
N GLU A 93 -9.30 4.82 -8.35
CA GLU A 93 -10.34 5.25 -7.40
C GLU A 93 -10.86 4.11 -6.51
N ALA A 94 -10.80 2.86 -6.98
CA ALA A 94 -11.20 1.70 -6.18
C ALA A 94 -10.30 1.56 -4.93
N GLU A 95 -8.99 1.71 -5.10
CA GLU A 95 -7.98 1.61 -4.03
C GLU A 95 -8.14 2.75 -3.02
N ILE A 96 -8.31 3.97 -3.52
CA ILE A 96 -8.60 5.17 -2.70
C ILE A 96 -9.91 5.01 -1.94
N SER A 97 -10.91 4.36 -2.54
CA SER A 97 -12.18 4.07 -1.89
C SER A 97 -12.01 3.14 -0.68
N VAL A 98 -11.10 2.15 -0.75
CA VAL A 98 -10.77 1.28 0.40
C VAL A 98 -10.14 2.09 1.52
N VAL A 99 -9.16 2.94 1.22
CA VAL A 99 -8.54 3.83 2.21
C VAL A 99 -9.59 4.75 2.85
N ARG A 100 -10.45 5.38 2.04
CA ARG A 100 -11.53 6.25 2.52
C ARG A 100 -12.50 5.51 3.44
N ARG A 101 -12.92 4.30 3.06
CA ARG A 101 -13.80 3.45 3.89
C ARG A 101 -13.12 3.08 5.21
N CYS A 102 -11.84 2.72 5.17
CA CYS A 102 -11.04 2.41 6.34
C CYS A 102 -11.00 3.57 7.35
N LEU A 103 -10.74 4.79 6.87
CA LEU A 103 -10.74 6.00 7.70
C LEU A 103 -12.14 6.27 8.29
N LYS A 104 -13.19 6.09 7.49
CA LYS A 104 -14.59 6.27 7.92
C LYS A 104 -14.97 5.29 9.05
N VAL A 105 -14.66 4.00 8.92
CA VAL A 105 -14.98 3.02 9.98
C VAL A 105 -14.20 3.27 11.28
N ARG A 106 -13.06 3.97 11.19
CA ARG A 106 -12.31 4.48 12.35
C ARG A 106 -12.82 5.80 12.92
N GLY A 107 -13.93 6.32 12.39
CA GLY A 107 -14.55 7.55 12.86
C GLY A 107 -13.81 8.82 12.42
N ILE A 108 -12.91 8.73 11.44
CA ILE A 108 -12.29 9.93 10.85
C ILE A 108 -13.34 10.60 9.96
N PRO A 109 -13.62 11.90 10.17
CA PRO A 109 -14.62 12.61 9.39
C PRO A 109 -14.27 12.67 7.90
N LEU A 110 -15.26 12.45 7.03
CA LEU A 110 -15.06 12.39 5.57
C LEU A 110 -14.56 13.72 4.99
N GLU A 111 -14.90 14.85 5.61
CA GLU A 111 -14.42 16.18 5.23
C GLU A 111 -12.91 16.34 5.35
N LYS A 112 -12.23 15.51 6.16
CA LYS A 112 -10.76 15.49 6.25
C LYS A 112 -10.11 14.68 5.15
N PHE A 113 -10.88 13.90 4.39
CA PHE A 113 -10.31 12.96 3.42
C PHE A 113 -9.53 13.67 2.31
N SER A 114 -10.00 14.83 1.84
CA SER A 114 -9.27 15.62 0.82
C SER A 114 -7.87 16.01 1.28
N ASP A 115 -7.73 16.41 2.54
CA ASP A 115 -6.44 16.80 3.11
C ASP A 115 -5.53 15.59 3.32
N ILE A 116 -6.11 14.46 3.71
CA ILE A 116 -5.40 13.18 3.88
C ILE A 116 -4.90 12.66 2.52
N ASP A 117 -5.74 12.67 1.49
CA ASP A 117 -5.38 12.28 0.12
C ASP A 117 -4.26 13.16 -0.44
N LEU A 118 -4.38 14.48 -0.28
CA LEU A 118 -3.34 15.43 -0.69
C LEU A 118 -2.02 15.14 0.03
N TRP A 119 -2.05 14.97 1.35
CA TRP A 119 -0.86 14.67 2.15
C TRP A 119 -0.20 13.35 1.73
N ALA A 120 -0.99 12.29 1.49
CA ALA A 120 -0.47 10.99 1.09
C ALA A 120 0.20 11.05 -0.29
N ARG A 121 -0.43 11.72 -1.26
CA ARG A 121 0.14 11.95 -2.61
C ARG A 121 1.42 12.78 -2.56
N GLN A 122 1.46 13.83 -1.73
CA GLN A 122 2.68 14.63 -1.54
C GLN A 122 3.81 13.82 -0.91
N SER A 123 3.47 12.94 0.05
CA SER A 123 4.42 12.03 0.68
C SER A 123 5.02 11.05 -0.33
N LEU A 124 4.19 10.49 -1.21
CA LEU A 124 4.64 9.65 -2.33
C LEU A 124 5.58 10.41 -3.29
N ALA A 125 5.20 11.64 -3.69
CA ALA A 125 6.03 12.44 -4.58
C ALA A 125 7.40 12.79 -3.97
N LEU A 126 7.44 13.08 -2.67
CA LEU A 126 8.68 13.30 -1.93
C LEU A 126 9.53 12.03 -1.84
N ALA A 127 8.92 10.87 -1.58
CA ALA A 127 9.61 9.58 -1.57
C ALA A 127 10.21 9.26 -2.94
N HIS A 128 9.45 9.43 -4.02
CA HIS A 128 9.93 9.23 -5.39
C HIS A 128 11.13 10.15 -5.71
N ARG A 129 11.04 11.43 -5.35
CA ARG A 129 12.17 12.37 -5.49
C ARG A 129 13.39 11.90 -4.69
N GLY A 130 13.19 11.38 -3.48
CA GLY A 130 14.24 10.78 -2.66
C GLY A 130 14.92 9.62 -3.37
N THR A 131 14.16 8.70 -3.97
CA THR A 131 14.69 7.57 -4.74
C THR A 131 15.54 8.05 -5.92
N LEU A 132 15.10 9.05 -6.68
CA LEU A 132 15.87 9.61 -7.81
C LEU A 132 17.21 10.24 -7.39
N LEU A 133 17.31 10.75 -6.16
CA LEU A 133 18.56 11.28 -5.62
C LEU A 133 19.54 10.18 -5.22
N LEU A 134 19.05 8.97 -4.97
CA LEU A 134 19.83 7.80 -4.57
C LEU A 134 20.18 6.89 -5.75
N THR A 135 19.54 7.05 -6.91
CA THR A 135 19.96 6.40 -8.15
C THR A 135 21.22 7.09 -8.68
N VAL A 136 22.36 6.39 -8.60
CA VAL A 136 23.61 6.82 -9.22
C VAL A 136 23.39 6.96 -10.72
N GLY A 137 23.78 8.10 -11.30
CA GLY A 137 23.69 8.30 -12.75
C GLY A 137 24.56 7.29 -13.49
N ASP A 138 23.96 6.54 -14.41
CA ASP A 138 24.67 5.84 -15.48
C ASP A 138 25.26 6.88 -16.45
N GLY A 139 26.32 7.57 -16.02
CA GLY A 139 26.88 8.70 -16.76
C GLY A 139 28.27 9.08 -16.30
N ASN A 140 29.25 8.21 -16.58
CA ASN A 140 30.58 8.60 -17.04
C ASN A 140 31.33 7.39 -17.63
N THR A 141 30.91 6.93 -18.82
CA THR A 141 31.90 6.45 -19.79
C THR A 141 32.57 7.68 -20.39
N ASP A 142 33.63 8.16 -19.76
CA ASP A 142 34.57 9.09 -20.38
C ASP A 142 35.25 8.35 -21.54
N GLN A 143 34.68 8.51 -22.74
CA GLN A 143 35.45 8.48 -23.97
C GLN A 143 35.99 9.90 -24.20
N ALA A 144 37.29 10.07 -23.95
CA ALA A 144 38.14 11.07 -24.59
C ALA A 144 39.60 10.60 -24.52
#